data_AF-A0A1X7SHI4-F1
#
_entry.id   AF-A0A1X7SHI4-F1
#
_cell.length_a   1.000
_cell.length_b   1.000
_cell.length_c   1.000
_cell.angle_alpha   90.00
_cell.angle_beta   90.00
_cell.angle_gamma   90.00
#
_symmetry.space_group_name_H-M   'P 1'
#
loop_
_entity.id
_entity.type
_entity.pdbx_description
1 polymer ?
#
loop_
_entity_poly.entity_id
_entity_poly.type
_entity_poly.pdbx_seq_one_letter_code
_entity_poly.pdbx_strand_id
1 'polypeptide(L)' 'MVIVKNARLDVVANGVWGGRFERTFFDVCIFNSYAKSNMETPLSTTYRRHENDKCRQYEQRVTQVEHSSFVPLVFSATG' A
#
# COMPACT_ATOMS: atom_id res chain seq x y z
N MET A 1 25.52 -6.40 -9.21
CA MET A 1 25.01 -5.26 -8.42
C MET A 1 23.66 -4.86 -9.02
N VAL A 2 22.58 -5.46 -8.54
CA VAL A 2 21.22 -5.11 -9.01
C VAL A 2 20.87 -3.78 -8.35
N ILE A 3 20.73 -2.72 -9.14
CA ILE A 3 20.19 -1.45 -8.66
C ILE A 3 18.71 -1.70 -8.37
N VAL A 4 18.40 -2.05 -7.13
CA VAL A 4 17.02 -2.02 -6.63
C VAL A 4 16.66 -0.53 -6.63
N LYS A 5 15.86 -0.09 -7.60
CA LYS A 5 15.23 1.24 -7.54
C LYS A 5 14.56 1.32 -6.17
N ASN A 6 15.03 2.21 -5.31
CA ASN A 6 14.51 2.41 -3.97
C ASN A 6 13.09 2.96 -4.10
N ALA A 7 12.12 2.08 -4.31
CA ALA A 7 10.73 2.44 -4.51
C ALA A 7 10.24 3.11 -3.23
N ARG A 8 10.08 4.43 -3.31
CA ARG A 8 9.70 5.29 -2.19
C ARG A 8 8.21 5.07 -1.90
N LEU A 9 7.90 4.78 -0.65
CA LEU A 9 6.53 4.77 -0.13
C LEU A 9 6.05 6.21 0.03
N ASP A 10 4.74 6.44 -0.09
CA ASP A 10 4.17 7.78 -0.24
C ASP A 10 4.23 8.60 1.06
N VAL A 11 3.95 7.97 2.20
CA VAL A 11 3.88 8.64 3.50
C VAL A 11 4.58 7.81 4.57
N VAL A 12 5.27 8.50 5.48
CA VAL A 12 5.85 7.90 6.70
C VAL A 12 5.38 8.71 7.88
N ALA A 13 4.83 8.04 8.89
CA ALA A 13 4.44 8.66 10.15
C ALA A 13 5.00 7.88 11.34
N ASN A 14 5.21 8.57 12.45
CA ASN A 14 5.68 7.97 13.70
C ASN A 14 4.56 7.94 14.74
N GLY A 15 4.48 6.88 15.55
CA GLY A 15 3.53 6.79 16.66
C GLY A 15 2.08 6.55 16.25
N VAL A 16 1.84 5.92 15.09
CA VAL A 16 0.48 5.63 14.61
C VAL A 16 -0.18 4.51 15.42
N TRP A 17 0.52 3.39 15.61
CA TRP A 17 -0.01 2.19 16.27
C TRP A 17 0.66 1.89 17.62
N GLY A 18 1.79 2.52 17.92
CA GLY A 18 2.61 2.21 19.09
C GLY A 18 3.41 3.40 19.59
N GLY A 19 4.64 3.16 20.04
CA GLY A 19 5.49 4.19 20.66
C GLY A 19 5.79 5.37 19.72
N ARG A 20 6.11 6.54 20.30
CA ARG A 20 6.43 7.79 19.56
C ARG A 20 7.47 7.64 18.43
N PHE A 21 8.34 6.64 18.51
CA PHE A 21 9.42 6.40 17.55
C PHE A 21 9.16 5.24 16.58
N GLU A 22 8.04 4.54 16.72
CA GLU A 22 7.66 3.47 15.79
C GLU A 22 7.16 4.07 14.49
N ARG A 23 7.76 3.65 13.38
CA ARG A 23 7.41 4.16 12.05
C ARG A 23 6.37 3.28 11.39
N THR A 24 5.42 3.91 10.75
CA THR A 24 4.45 3.27 9.87
C THR A 24 4.54 3.92 8.50
N PHE A 25 4.71 3.08 7.49
CA PHE A 25 4.75 3.48 6.10
C PHE A 25 3.38 3.24 5.46
N PHE A 26 2.94 4.21 4.68
CA PHE A 26 1.71 4.12 3.91
C PHE A 26 2.01 4.27 2.43
N ASP A 27 1.28 3.50 1.63
CA ASP A 27 1.23 3.64 0.18
C ASP A 27 -0.22 3.86 -0.22
N VAL A 28 -0.46 4.92 -1.01
CA VAL A 28 -1.79 5.34 -1.41
C VAL A 28 -2.07 4.82 -2.82
N CYS A 29 -3.12 4.02 -2.95
CA CYS A 29 -3.59 3.52 -4.24
C CYS A 29 -5.01 4.04 -4.49
N ILE A 30 -5.17 4.81 -5.57
CA ILE A 30 -6.48 5.29 -6.01
C ILE A 30 -6.84 4.55 -7.29
N PHE A 31 -8.03 3.95 -7.34
CA PHE A 31 -8.53 3.31 -8.55
C PHE A 31 -9.94 3.82 -8.93
N ASN A 32 -10.26 3.73 -10.21
CA ASN A 32 -11.62 4.00 -10.70
C ASN A 32 -12.44 2.70 -10.66
N SER A 33 -13.52 2.69 -9.87
CA SER A 33 -14.41 1.53 -9.75
C SER A 33 -15.20 1.26 -11.04
N TYR A 34 -15.40 2.26 -11.89
CA TYR A 34 -16.09 2.14 -13.18
C TYR A 34 -15.15 1.85 -14.36
N ALA A 35 -13.85 1.67 -14.12
CA ALA A 35 -12.93 1.27 -15.18
C ALA A 35 -13.36 -0.10 -15.76
N LYS A 36 -13.28 -0.26 -17.09
CA LYS A 36 -13.64 -1.52 -17.76
C LYS A 36 -12.96 -2.76 -17.17
N SER A 37 -11.72 -2.61 -16.70
CA SER A 37 -10.94 -3.66 -16.04
C SER A 37 -11.50 -4.13 -14.69
N ASN A 38 -12.42 -3.37 -14.10
CA ASN A 38 -13.02 -3.62 -12.79
C ASN A 38 -14.53 -3.88 -12.87
N MET A 39 -15.15 -3.73 -14.04
CA MET A 39 -16.61 -3.84 -14.22
C MET A 39 -17.17 -5.23 -13.91
N GLU A 40 -16.39 -6.29 -14.14
CA GLU A 40 -16.82 -7.68 -13.94
C GLU A 40 -16.48 -8.22 -12.54
N THR A 41 -15.77 -7.44 -11.73
CA THR A 41 -15.32 -7.86 -10.40
C THR A 41 -16.09 -7.12 -9.31
N PRO A 42 -16.56 -7.80 -8.26
CA PRO A 42 -17.12 -7.12 -7.09
C PRO A 42 -16.13 -6.08 -6.54
N LEU A 43 -16.65 -4.94 -6.09
CA LEU A 43 -15.83 -3.83 -5.63
C LEU A 43 -14.88 -4.25 -4.49
N SER A 44 -15.36 -5.04 -3.52
CA SER A 44 -14.56 -5.60 -2.43
C SER A 44 -13.38 -6.45 -2.91
N THR A 45 -13.58 -7.26 -3.96
CA THR A 45 -12.52 -8.05 -4.58
C THR A 45 -11.48 -7.15 -5.24
N THR A 46 -11.93 -6.05 -5.87
CA THR A 46 -11.06 -5.05 -6.48
C THR A 46 -10.17 -4.36 -5.43
N TYR A 47 -10.76 -3.93 -4.31
CA TYR A 47 -10.02 -3.40 -3.16
C TYR A 47 -8.95 -4.38 -2.67
N ARG A 48 -9.36 -5.61 -2.36
CA ARG A 48 -8.46 -6.64 -1.83
C ARG A 48 -7.33 -6.98 -2.81
N ARG A 49 -7.61 -6.97 -4.12
CA ARG A 49 -6.58 -7.17 -5.15
C ARG A 49 -5.52 -6.07 -5.07
N HIS A 50 -5.94 -4.80 -5.05
CA HIS A 50 -5.02 -3.67 -4.95
C HIS A 50 -4.23 -3.67 -3.64
N GLU A 51 -4.87 -3.99 -2.50
CA GLU A 51 -4.19 -4.13 -1.20
C GLU A 51 -3.11 -5.22 -1.25
N ASN A 52 -3.47 -6.41 -1.74
CA ASN A 52 -2.56 -7.55 -1.84
C ASN A 52 -1.37 -7.27 -2.76
N ASP A 53 -1.60 -6.59 -3.90
CA ASP A 53 -0.54 -6.23 -4.83
C ASP A 53 0.48 -5.28 -4.17
N LYS A 54 0.00 -4.32 -3.36
CA LYS A 54 0.86 -3.42 -2.59
C LYS A 54 1.60 -4.15 -1.46
N CYS A 55 0.93 -5.03 -0.71
CA CYS A 55 1.59 -5.84 0.33
C CYS A 55 2.69 -6.71 -0.27
N ARG A 56 2.42 -7.43 -1.36
CA ARG A 56 3.41 -8.26 -2.07
C ARG A 56 4.64 -7.46 -2.51
N GLN A 57 4.45 -6.20 -2.89
CA GLN A 57 5.52 -5.34 -3.37
C GLN A 57 6.39 -4.79 -2.22
N TYR A 58 5.79 -4.44 -1.08
CA TYR A 58 6.46 -3.60 -0.08
C TYR A 58 6.55 -4.19 1.33
N GLU A 59 5.61 -5.03 1.73
CA GLU A 59 5.48 -5.50 3.12
C GLU A 59 6.75 -6.20 3.60
N GLN A 60 7.35 -7.06 2.76
CA GLN A 60 8.58 -7.75 3.11
C GLN A 60 9.72 -6.76 3.40
N ARG A 61 9.90 -5.73 2.56
CA ARG A 61 10.97 -4.74 2.73
C ARG A 61 10.73 -3.91 3.99
N VAL A 62 9.51 -3.42 4.19
CA VAL A 62 9.18 -2.56 5.34
C VAL A 62 9.33 -3.31 6.66
N THR A 63 8.87 -4.56 6.71
CA THR A 63 8.93 -5.37 7.93
C THR A 63 10.34 -5.92 8.19
N GLN A 64 11.03 -6.46 7.17
CA GLN A 64 12.29 -7.18 7.37
C GLN A 64 13.53 -6.29 7.29
N VAL A 65 13.49 -5.17 6.56
CA VAL A 65 14.64 -4.26 6.38
C VAL A 65 14.47 -3.00 7.21
N GLU A 66 13.29 -2.37 7.17
CA GLU A 66 13.03 -1.11 7.87
C GLU A 66 12.51 -1.33 9.31
N HIS A 67 12.21 -2.58 9.70
CA HIS A 67 11.66 -2.97 10.99
C HIS A 67 10.48 -2.09 11.42
N SER A 68 9.59 -1.81 10.47
CA SER A 68 8.49 -0.87 10.61
C SER A 68 7.18 -1.51 10.12
N SER A 69 6.04 -0.86 10.35
CA SER A 69 4.74 -1.34 9.88
C SER A 69 4.43 -0.79 8.48
N PHE A 70 3.72 -1.59 7.67
CA PHE A 70 3.22 -1.18 6.35
C PHE A 70 1.69 -1.19 6.32
N VAL A 71 1.09 -0.16 5.73
CA VAL A 71 -0.36 -0.05 5.57
C VAL A 71 -0.69 0.40 4.14
N PRO A 72 -1.31 -0.45 3.30
CA PRO A 72 -1.85 0.00 2.02
C PRO A 72 -3.14 0.80 2.24
N LEU A 73 -3.20 2.00 1.70
CA LEU A 73 -4.39 2.85 1.71
C LEU A 73 -5.02 2.85 0.32
N VAL A 74 -6.01 1.99 0.13
CA VAL A 74 -6.69 1.83 -1.16
C VAL A 74 -8.02 2.59 -1.15
N PHE A 75 -8.20 3.47 -2.13
CA PHE A 75 -9.41 4.28 -2.30
C PHE A 75 -9.99 4.09 -3.70
N SER A 76 -11.33 4.15 -3.81
CA SER A 76 -11.98 4.31 -5.11
C SER A 76 -12.34 5.78 -5.31
N ALA A 77 -12.13 6.28 -6.52
CA ALA A 77 -12.53 7.62 -6.92
C ALA A 77 -13.46 7.53 -8.13
N THR A 78 -14.62 8.16 -8.00
CA THR A 78 -15.65 8.28 -9.03
C THR A 78 -15.91 9.78 -9.18
N GLY A 79 -15.34 10.37 -10.22
CA GLY A 79 -15.22 11.83 -10.38
C GLY A 79 -16.52 12.62 -10.28
#